data_AF-A0A6H5HMQ9-F1
#
_entry.id   AF-A0A6H5HMQ9-F1
#
_cell.length_a   1.000
_cell.length_b   1.000
_cell.length_c   1.000
_cell.angle_alpha   90.00
_cell.angle_beta   90.00
_cell.angle_gamma   90.00
#
_symmetry.space_group_name_H-M   'P 1'
#
loop_
_entity.id
_entity.type
_entity.pdbx_description
1 polymer ?
#
loop_
_entity_poly.entity_id
_entity_poly.type
_entity_poly.pdbx_seq_one_letter_code
_entity_poly.pdbx_strand_id
1 'polypeptide(L)'
;MEKATKNLPKKLNRAISRISSWTAKWRIRLNEAKSVHIDFTNRSIVYTPTFINGVAIPYVNEAKYLGMTLDAKLRWKEHVKKKKTELVLKLRKMYWLIGRQSTMTIGNKLLLYNQVLKPVWSYGAQLWGCTAPTNRQIIQRFQNSVLRCITDAPWYFRNDALHRELNVDSVDQVIKQRASAHLTRLRDHLNEEAVKLLDVEDLTRRLKRTKPHELA
;
A
#
# COMPACT_ATOMS: atom_id res chain seq x y z
N MET A 1 31.21 3.67 -6.99
CA MET A 1 29.89 3.68 -6.32
C MET A 1 29.94 3.54 -4.79
N GLU A 2 31.01 3.02 -4.19
CA GLU A 2 31.21 2.94 -2.73
C GLU A 2 31.30 4.32 -2.03
N LYS A 3 31.71 5.37 -2.75
CA LYS A 3 31.71 6.77 -2.28
C LYS A 3 30.31 7.32 -1.98
N ALA A 4 29.25 6.84 -2.65
CA ALA A 4 27.89 7.35 -2.44
C ALA A 4 27.31 6.87 -1.10
N THR A 5 27.58 5.62 -0.72
CA THR A 5 27.16 5.04 0.56
C THR A 5 27.86 5.68 1.76
N LYS A 6 29.15 6.06 1.63
CA LYS A 6 29.89 6.79 2.69
C LYS A 6 29.37 8.21 2.95
N ASN A 7 28.75 8.84 1.95
CA ASN A 7 28.21 10.20 2.07
C ASN A 7 26.73 10.27 2.49
N LEU A 8 26.04 9.13 2.53
CA LEU A 8 24.61 9.07 2.84
C LEU A 8 24.28 9.59 4.26
N PRO A 9 24.99 9.16 5.33
CA PRO A 9 24.70 9.65 6.68
C PRO A 9 24.94 11.15 6.83
N LYS A 10 25.99 11.67 6.17
CA LYS A 10 26.31 13.11 6.18
C LYS A 10 25.22 13.95 5.50
N LYS A 11 24.69 13.47 4.36
CA LYS A 11 23.58 14.15 3.67
C LYS A 11 22.29 14.10 4.48
N LEU A 12 21.98 12.97 5.09
CA LEU A 12 20.80 12.80 5.95
C LEU A 12 20.86 13.73 7.16
N ASN A 13 21.98 13.73 7.89
CA ASN A 13 22.18 14.62 9.04
C ASN A 13 22.06 16.09 8.64
N ARG A 14 22.66 16.50 7.51
CA ARG A 14 22.52 17.87 6.99
C ARG A 14 21.05 18.23 6.70
N ALA A 15 20.28 17.32 6.10
CA ALA A 15 18.87 17.55 5.82
C ALA A 15 18.06 17.68 7.13
N ILE A 16 18.32 16.82 8.11
CA ILE A 16 17.65 16.85 9.42
C ILE A 16 17.99 18.13 10.17
N SER A 17 19.25 18.56 10.17
CA SER A 17 19.63 19.85 10.77
C SER A 17 18.88 21.01 10.12
N ARG A 18 18.78 21.05 8.79
CA ARG A 18 18.02 22.09 8.08
C ARG A 18 16.53 22.08 8.45
N ILE A 19 15.93 20.89 8.52
CA ILE A 19 14.52 20.73 8.94
C ILE A 19 14.36 21.20 10.39
N SER A 20 15.25 20.77 11.29
CA SER A 20 15.21 21.15 12.71
C SER A 20 15.34 22.68 12.90
N SER A 21 16.27 23.33 12.21
CA SER A 21 16.40 24.80 12.22
C SER A 21 15.15 25.50 11.67
N TRP A 22 14.57 24.98 10.59
CA TRP A 22 13.33 25.52 10.03
C TRP A 22 12.16 25.35 11.00
N THR A 23 11.98 24.16 11.58
CA THR A 23 10.92 23.92 12.56
C THR A 23 11.11 24.78 13.81
N ALA A 24 12.35 25.00 14.26
CA ALA A 24 12.64 25.90 15.38
C ALA A 24 12.28 27.35 15.05
N LYS A 25 12.64 27.84 13.86
CA LYS A 25 12.28 29.19 13.37
C LYS A 25 10.77 29.40 13.39
N TRP A 26 10.01 28.39 12.98
CA TRP A 26 8.54 28.44 12.93
C TRP A 26 7.86 27.95 14.21
N ARG A 27 8.61 27.68 15.28
CA ARG A 27 8.11 27.19 16.58
C ARG A 27 7.27 25.90 16.46
N ILE A 28 7.60 25.05 15.50
CA ILE A 28 6.99 23.73 15.30
C ILE A 28 7.82 22.70 16.06
N ARG A 29 7.17 21.96 16.98
CA ARG A 29 7.83 20.87 17.71
C ARG A 29 7.70 19.55 16.95
N LEU A 30 8.84 18.95 16.62
CA LEU A 30 8.89 17.59 16.07
C LEU A 30 8.55 16.57 17.16
N ASN A 31 7.86 15.50 16.79
CA ASN A 31 7.54 14.41 17.72
C ASN A 31 8.51 13.26 17.48
N GLU A 32 9.46 13.10 18.40
CA GLU A 32 10.52 12.10 18.34
C GLU A 32 9.95 10.68 18.42
N ALA A 33 8.90 10.47 19.23
CA ALA A 33 8.24 9.17 19.39
C ALA A 33 7.47 8.69 18.14
N LYS A 34 7.01 9.63 17.30
CA LYS A 34 6.39 9.32 15.99
C LYS A 34 7.39 9.27 14.84
N SER A 35 8.63 9.71 15.08
CA SER A 35 9.69 9.72 14.08
C SER A 35 10.36 8.36 14.03
N VAL A 36 10.65 7.89 12.82
CA VAL A 36 11.31 6.60 12.58
C VAL A 36 12.32 6.73 11.46
N HIS A 37 13.46 6.05 11.59
CA HIS A 37 14.44 5.95 10.51
C HIS A 37 14.25 4.61 9.82
N ILE A 38 13.99 4.66 8.51
CA ILE A 38 13.91 3.49 7.63
C ILE A 38 14.77 3.74 6.39
N ASP A 39 15.61 2.77 6.04
CA ASP A 39 16.41 2.80 4.81
C ASP A 39 15.79 1.92 3.73
N PHE A 40 15.39 2.54 2.62
CA PHE A 40 14.82 1.80 1.48
C PHE A 40 15.92 1.20 0.60
N THR A 41 16.32 -0.05 0.90
CA THR A 41 17.45 -0.72 0.25
C THR A 41 17.29 -2.24 0.21
N ASN A 42 17.88 -2.89 -0.81
CA ASN A 42 18.06 -4.34 -0.82
C ASN A 42 19.37 -4.80 -0.17
N ARG A 43 20.31 -3.87 0.07
CA ARG A 43 21.62 -4.16 0.67
C ARG A 43 21.54 -4.09 2.18
N SER A 44 22.36 -4.89 2.86
CA SER A 44 22.66 -4.65 4.26
C SER A 44 23.44 -3.33 4.37
N ILE A 45 23.01 -2.44 5.26
CA ILE A 45 23.67 -1.16 5.53
C ILE A 45 23.97 -1.14 7.02
N VAL A 46 25.15 -0.63 7.38
CA VAL A 46 25.49 -0.37 8.77
C VAL A 46 24.69 0.83 9.24
N TYR A 47 23.83 0.60 10.24
CA TYR A 47 23.03 1.66 10.84
C TYR A 47 23.93 2.76 11.40
N THR A 48 23.64 3.99 11.02
CA THR A 48 24.26 5.19 11.62
C THR A 48 23.20 5.91 12.43
N PRO A 49 23.38 6.06 13.76
CA PRO A 49 22.43 6.74 14.61
C PRO A 49 22.11 8.14 14.12
N THR A 50 20.81 8.40 14.01
CA THR A 50 20.28 9.68 13.55
C THR A 50 19.51 10.33 14.70
N PHE A 51 19.76 11.61 14.93
CA PHE A 51 19.21 12.34 16.07
C PHE A 51 18.26 13.44 15.59
N ILE A 52 17.10 13.55 16.23
CA ILE A 52 16.22 14.72 16.15
C ILE A 52 16.12 15.30 17.55
N ASN A 53 16.41 16.60 17.70
CA ASN A 53 16.38 17.31 18.97
C ASN A 53 17.19 16.62 20.10
N GLY A 54 18.32 15.99 19.74
CA GLY A 54 19.17 15.25 20.69
C GLY A 54 18.68 13.83 21.05
N VAL A 55 17.51 13.41 20.58
CA VAL A 55 16.96 12.07 20.79
C VAL A 55 17.29 11.18 19.59
N ALA A 56 17.86 10.00 19.86
CA ALA A 56 18.12 9.00 18.83
C ALA A 56 16.81 8.39 18.32
N ILE A 57 16.59 8.46 17.01
CA ILE A 57 15.39 7.91 16.37
C ILE A 57 15.53 6.38 16.26
N PRO A 58 14.47 5.61 16.53
CA PRO A 58 14.50 4.16 16.30
C PRO A 58 14.69 3.83 14.83
N TYR A 59 15.61 2.90 14.56
CA TYR A 59 15.81 2.31 13.24
C TYR A 59 14.90 1.10 13.06
N VAL A 60 14.01 1.15 12.08
CA VAL A 60 12.96 0.15 11.87
C VAL A 60 12.93 -0.33 10.42
N ASN A 61 12.53 -1.59 10.26
CA ASN A 61 12.36 -2.19 8.93
C ASN A 61 10.98 -1.92 8.32
N GLU A 62 10.07 -1.32 9.08
CA GLU A 62 8.72 -1.01 8.65
C GLU A 62 8.30 0.36 9.17
N ALA A 63 7.70 1.16 8.30
CA ALA A 63 7.17 2.47 8.67
C ALA A 63 5.72 2.59 8.19
N LYS A 64 4.84 3.16 9.02
CA LYS A 64 3.47 3.46 8.64
C LYS A 64 3.39 4.86 8.05
N TYR A 65 2.87 4.99 6.84
CA TYR A 65 2.67 6.28 6.17
C TYR A 65 1.30 6.33 5.52
N LEU A 66 0.47 7.31 5.91
CA LEU A 66 -0.91 7.51 5.39
C LEU A 66 -1.75 6.22 5.32
N GLY A 67 -1.69 5.37 6.34
CA GLY A 67 -2.45 4.11 6.40
C GLY A 67 -1.83 2.94 5.62
N MET A 68 -0.71 3.16 4.93
CA MET A 68 0.11 2.12 4.30
C MET A 68 1.27 1.71 5.19
N THR A 69 1.76 0.49 5.02
CA THR A 69 2.96 -0.01 5.70
C THR A 69 4.06 -0.21 4.68
N LEU A 70 5.11 0.59 4.78
CA LEU A 70 6.27 0.55 3.91
C LEU A 70 7.32 -0.36 4.55
N ASP A 71 7.61 -1.48 3.88
CA ASP A 71 8.75 -2.32 4.26
C ASP A 71 10.05 -1.65 3.78
N ALA A 72 11.18 -1.82 4.47
CA ALA A 72 12.50 -1.31 4.05
C ALA A 72 12.87 -1.81 2.64
N LYS A 73 12.42 -3.02 2.31
CA LYS A 73 12.58 -3.58 0.97
C LYS A 73 11.46 -3.19 0.02
N LEU A 74 10.46 -2.38 0.35
CA LEU A 74 9.30 -2.00 -0.48
C LEU A 74 8.59 -3.19 -1.18
N ARG A 75 8.49 -4.33 -0.50
CA ARG A 75 7.86 -5.55 -1.07
C ARG A 75 6.34 -5.57 -0.90
N TRP A 76 5.81 -4.73 0.00
CA TRP A 76 4.40 -4.68 0.39
C TRP A 76 3.88 -5.98 1.01
N LYS A 77 4.78 -6.90 1.41
CA LYS A 77 4.38 -8.21 1.91
C LYS A 77 3.68 -8.05 3.25
N GLU A 78 4.29 -7.28 4.15
CA GLU A 78 3.71 -7.08 5.47
C GLU A 78 2.45 -6.21 5.40
N HIS A 79 2.43 -5.22 4.50
CA HIS A 79 1.22 -4.44 4.24
C HIS A 79 0.03 -5.31 3.84
N VAL A 80 0.21 -6.18 2.83
CA VAL A 80 -0.85 -7.08 2.36
C VAL A 80 -1.28 -8.04 3.47
N LYS A 81 -0.34 -8.57 4.25
CA LYS A 81 -0.65 -9.45 5.39
C LYS A 81 -1.50 -8.73 6.44
N LYS A 82 -1.11 -7.51 6.84
CA LYS A 82 -1.86 -6.67 7.78
C LYS A 82 -3.26 -6.37 7.25
N LYS A 83 -3.39 -6.03 5.96
CA LYS A 83 -4.70 -5.78 5.32
C LYS A 83 -5.57 -7.02 5.24
N LYS A 84 -5.01 -8.18 4.92
CA LYS A 84 -5.74 -9.45 4.98
C LYS A 84 -6.27 -9.74 6.39
N THR A 85 -5.47 -9.53 7.43
CA THR A 85 -5.92 -9.71 8.83
C THR A 85 -7.04 -8.74 9.17
N GLU A 86 -6.90 -7.45 8.82
CA GLU A 86 -7.93 -6.43 9.01
C GLU A 86 -9.25 -6.82 8.33
N LEU A 87 -9.18 -7.28 7.08
CA LEU A 87 -10.33 -7.74 6.29
C LEU A 87 -11.03 -8.94 6.92
N VAL A 88 -10.27 -9.95 7.38
CA VAL A 88 -10.83 -11.13 8.04
C VAL A 88 -11.56 -10.73 9.33
N LEU A 89 -10.97 -9.83 10.14
CA LEU A 89 -11.62 -9.33 11.35
C LEU A 89 -12.91 -8.56 11.04
N LYS A 90 -12.89 -7.70 10.01
CA LYS A 90 -14.09 -6.98 9.55
C LYS A 90 -15.17 -7.93 9.05
N LEU A 91 -14.80 -8.94 8.24
CA LEU A 91 -15.73 -9.95 7.76
C LEU A 91 -16.36 -10.72 8.91
N ARG A 92 -15.57 -11.16 9.90
CA ARG A 92 -16.09 -11.86 11.08
C ARG A 92 -17.13 -11.03 11.84
N LYS A 93 -16.86 -9.74 12.04
CA LYS A 93 -17.80 -8.82 12.71
C LYS A 93 -19.11 -8.64 11.94
N MET A 94 -19.06 -8.75 10.61
CA MET A 94 -20.23 -8.62 9.73
C MET A 94 -20.76 -9.96 9.23
N TYR A 95 -20.27 -11.08 9.78
CA TYR A 95 -20.60 -12.41 9.27
C TYR A 95 -22.10 -12.70 9.40
N TRP A 96 -22.75 -12.17 10.44
CA TRP A 96 -24.19 -12.29 10.64
C TRP A 96 -25.02 -11.60 9.54
N LEU A 97 -24.49 -10.57 8.87
CA LEU A 97 -25.13 -9.86 7.75
C LEU A 97 -24.82 -10.48 6.39
N ILE A 98 -23.57 -10.91 6.20
CA ILE A 98 -23.06 -11.35 4.89
C ILE A 98 -23.18 -12.86 4.72
N GLY A 99 -23.20 -13.61 5.82
CA GLY A 99 -23.16 -15.06 5.83
C GLY A 99 -24.40 -15.74 5.25
N ARG A 100 -24.32 -17.06 5.14
CA ARG A 100 -25.38 -17.92 4.61
C ARG A 100 -26.69 -17.84 5.40
N GLN A 101 -26.62 -17.62 6.72
CA GLN A 101 -27.80 -17.49 7.58
C GLN A 101 -28.50 -16.13 7.48
N SER A 102 -27.89 -15.15 6.78
CA SER A 102 -28.52 -13.85 6.58
C SER A 102 -29.61 -13.93 5.53
N THR A 103 -30.78 -13.38 5.87
CA THR A 103 -31.97 -13.26 5.00
C THR A 103 -31.84 -12.17 3.93
N MET A 104 -30.72 -11.42 3.91
CA MET A 104 -30.49 -10.36 2.94
C MET A 104 -30.35 -10.92 1.51
N THR A 105 -30.80 -10.14 0.53
CA THR A 105 -30.59 -10.44 -0.89
C THR A 105 -29.09 -10.42 -1.23
N ILE A 106 -28.70 -11.19 -2.26
CA ILE A 106 -27.31 -11.22 -2.76
C ILE A 106 -26.84 -9.81 -3.13
N GLY A 107 -27.69 -9.00 -3.78
CA GLY A 107 -27.37 -7.62 -4.15
C GLY A 107 -27.00 -6.75 -2.94
N ASN A 108 -27.76 -6.84 -1.84
CA ASN A 108 -27.45 -6.07 -0.62
C ASN A 108 -26.17 -6.56 0.07
N LYS A 109 -25.92 -7.88 0.06
CA LYS A 109 -24.67 -8.46 0.57
C LYS A 109 -23.46 -8.02 -0.26
N LEU A 110 -23.59 -7.98 -1.59
CA LEU A 110 -22.58 -7.44 -2.51
C LEU A 110 -22.34 -5.95 -2.29
N LEU A 111 -23.40 -5.18 -2.03
CA LEU A 111 -23.29 -3.76 -1.70
C LEU A 111 -22.44 -3.56 -0.43
N LEU A 112 -22.70 -4.33 0.63
CA LEU A 112 -21.88 -4.31 1.84
C LEU A 112 -20.40 -4.66 1.56
N TYR A 113 -20.15 -5.67 0.72
CA TYR A 113 -18.79 -5.99 0.30
C TYR A 113 -18.14 -4.79 -0.41
N ASN A 114 -18.82 -4.19 -1.39
CA ASN A 114 -18.30 -3.07 -2.18
C ASN A 114 -18.07 -1.80 -1.36
N GLN A 115 -18.90 -1.54 -0.34
CA GLN A 115 -18.82 -0.33 0.48
C GLN A 115 -17.89 -0.47 1.69
N VAL A 116 -17.77 -1.67 2.27
CA VAL A 116 -17.03 -1.84 3.55
C VAL A 116 -15.74 -2.63 3.37
N LEU A 117 -15.75 -3.72 2.61
CA LEU A 117 -14.60 -4.62 2.49
C LEU A 117 -13.68 -4.22 1.33
N LYS A 118 -14.25 -3.91 0.16
CA LYS A 118 -13.49 -3.53 -1.04
C LYS A 118 -12.60 -2.29 -0.81
N PRO A 119 -13.04 -1.22 -0.12
CA PRO A 119 -12.21 -0.04 0.12
C PRO A 119 -10.97 -0.32 0.97
N VAL A 120 -11.05 -1.28 1.90
CA VAL A 120 -9.94 -1.59 2.83
C VAL A 120 -8.69 -2.08 2.10
N TRP A 121 -8.86 -2.94 1.09
CA TRP A 121 -7.72 -3.39 0.27
C TRP A 121 -7.48 -2.50 -0.94
N SER A 122 -8.52 -1.93 -1.54
CA SER A 122 -8.34 -1.12 -2.75
C SER A 122 -7.70 0.26 -2.48
N TYR A 123 -7.67 0.69 -1.21
CA TYR A 123 -6.88 1.83 -0.79
C TYR A 123 -5.38 1.60 -1.08
N GLY A 124 -4.76 2.57 -1.77
CA GLY A 124 -3.35 2.50 -2.16
C GLY A 124 -3.04 1.40 -3.18
N ALA A 125 -4.05 0.85 -3.86
CA ALA A 125 -3.88 -0.21 -4.86
C ALA A 125 -2.91 0.16 -5.98
N GLN A 126 -2.83 1.45 -6.35
CA GLN A 126 -1.87 1.95 -7.33
C GLN A 126 -0.42 1.78 -6.86
N LEU A 127 -0.17 1.74 -5.55
CA LEU A 127 1.17 1.62 -4.97
C LEU A 127 1.50 0.18 -4.61
N TRP A 128 0.65 -0.48 -3.80
CA TRP A 128 0.94 -1.85 -3.36
C TRP A 128 0.66 -2.89 -4.44
N GLY A 129 -0.12 -2.56 -5.49
CA GLY A 129 -0.39 -3.44 -6.63
C GLY A 129 0.85 -3.87 -7.42
N CYS A 130 1.97 -3.15 -7.25
CA CYS A 130 3.30 -3.49 -7.74
C CYS A 130 3.95 -4.70 -7.05
N THR A 131 3.31 -5.25 -6.03
CA THR A 131 3.82 -6.41 -5.30
C THR A 131 3.85 -7.68 -6.16
N ALA A 132 4.55 -8.70 -5.69
CA ALA A 132 4.61 -9.99 -6.37
C ALA A 132 3.19 -10.58 -6.53
N PRO A 133 2.91 -11.29 -7.66
CA PRO A 133 1.60 -11.91 -7.88
C PRO A 133 1.13 -12.80 -6.73
N THR A 134 2.06 -13.50 -6.06
CA THR A 134 1.77 -14.33 -4.87
C THR A 134 1.19 -13.54 -3.70
N ASN A 135 1.58 -12.28 -3.52
CA ASN A 135 1.00 -11.40 -2.50
C ASN A 135 -0.38 -10.89 -2.94
N ARG A 136 -0.57 -10.51 -4.22
CA ARG A 136 -1.90 -10.10 -4.73
C ARG A 136 -2.94 -11.22 -4.60
N GLN A 137 -2.52 -12.46 -4.86
CA GLN A 137 -3.30 -13.68 -4.67
C GLN A 137 -3.81 -13.87 -3.22
N ILE A 138 -3.20 -13.25 -2.21
CA ILE A 138 -3.71 -13.30 -0.83
C ILE A 138 -5.05 -12.55 -0.73
N ILE A 139 -5.15 -11.37 -1.36
CA ILE A 139 -6.37 -10.57 -1.38
C ILE A 139 -7.39 -11.18 -2.33
N GLN A 140 -6.97 -11.73 -3.49
CA GLN A 140 -7.87 -12.43 -4.41
C GLN A 140 -8.55 -13.63 -3.72
N ARG A 141 -7.80 -14.46 -3.00
CA ARG A 141 -8.37 -15.57 -2.23
C ARG A 141 -9.35 -15.10 -1.16
N PHE A 142 -9.07 -13.97 -0.50
CA PHE A 142 -10.02 -13.37 0.43
C PHE A 142 -11.30 -12.91 -0.29
N GLN A 143 -11.20 -12.23 -1.43
CA GLN A 143 -12.36 -11.83 -2.24
C GLN A 143 -13.18 -13.06 -2.64
N ASN A 144 -12.56 -14.11 -3.18
CA ASN A 144 -13.24 -15.35 -3.56
C ASN A 144 -13.96 -15.99 -2.37
N SER A 145 -13.33 -16.00 -1.19
CA SER A 145 -13.94 -16.51 0.03
C SER A 145 -15.18 -15.70 0.44
N VAL A 146 -15.16 -14.38 0.26
CA VAL A 146 -16.32 -13.53 0.56
C VAL A 146 -17.43 -13.73 -0.46
N LEU A 147 -17.12 -13.78 -1.76
CA LEU A 147 -18.12 -14.01 -2.80
C LEU A 147 -18.84 -15.35 -2.58
N ARG A 148 -18.11 -16.41 -2.25
CA ARG A 148 -18.69 -17.70 -1.86
C ARG A 148 -19.58 -17.62 -0.64
N CYS A 149 -19.19 -16.82 0.36
CA CYS A 149 -19.97 -16.62 1.56
C CYS A 149 -21.30 -15.89 1.27
N ILE A 150 -21.28 -14.96 0.31
CA ILE A 150 -22.46 -14.21 -0.14
C ILE A 150 -23.45 -15.10 -0.89
N THR A 151 -22.95 -15.96 -1.79
CA THR A 151 -23.78 -16.80 -2.67
C THR A 151 -24.05 -18.19 -2.11
N ASP A 152 -23.45 -18.55 -0.96
CA ASP A 152 -23.41 -19.92 -0.41
C ASP A 152 -22.94 -20.97 -1.44
N ALA A 153 -21.97 -20.60 -2.28
CA ALA A 153 -21.55 -21.44 -3.41
C ALA A 153 -20.70 -22.66 -2.99
N PRO A 154 -21.03 -23.88 -3.47
CA PRO A 154 -20.26 -25.09 -3.22
C PRO A 154 -18.80 -25.02 -3.70
N TRP A 155 -17.91 -25.79 -3.06
CA TRP A 155 -16.46 -25.75 -3.32
C TRP A 155 -16.05 -25.98 -4.78
N TYR A 156 -16.80 -26.80 -5.53
CA TYR A 156 -16.51 -27.14 -6.93
C TYR A 156 -16.93 -26.05 -7.93
N PHE A 157 -17.74 -25.08 -7.51
CA PHE A 157 -18.17 -24.00 -8.39
C PHE A 157 -16.95 -23.15 -8.79
N ARG A 158 -16.79 -22.78 -10.06
CA ARG A 158 -15.58 -22.08 -10.52
C ARG A 158 -15.57 -20.64 -10.03
N ASN A 159 -14.42 -20.15 -9.53
CA ASN A 159 -14.31 -18.76 -9.08
C ASN A 159 -14.59 -17.78 -10.23
N ASP A 160 -14.09 -18.07 -11.43
CA ASP A 160 -14.30 -17.20 -12.61
C ASP A 160 -15.80 -17.09 -12.98
N ALA A 161 -16.57 -18.15 -12.77
CA ALA A 161 -18.02 -18.11 -12.95
C ALA A 161 -18.68 -17.20 -11.89
N LEU A 162 -18.26 -17.27 -10.62
CA LEU A 162 -18.79 -16.37 -9.56
C LEU A 162 -18.54 -14.91 -9.90
N HIS A 163 -17.32 -14.60 -10.35
CA HIS A 163 -16.95 -13.24 -10.74
C HIS A 163 -17.82 -12.72 -11.89
N ARG A 164 -18.10 -13.58 -12.88
CA ARG A 164 -18.94 -13.23 -14.02
C ARG A 164 -20.40 -13.03 -13.63
N GLU A 165 -20.97 -13.96 -12.86
CA GLU A 165 -22.38 -13.91 -12.43
C GLU A 165 -22.67 -12.74 -11.50
N LEU A 166 -21.74 -12.44 -10.58
CA LEU A 166 -21.89 -11.33 -9.63
C LEU A 166 -21.42 -9.99 -10.22
N ASN A 167 -20.88 -9.98 -11.44
CA ASN A 167 -20.27 -8.82 -12.09
C ASN A 167 -19.24 -8.12 -11.18
N VAL A 168 -18.36 -8.91 -10.57
CA VAL A 168 -17.31 -8.42 -9.66
C VAL A 168 -15.96 -8.57 -10.31
N ASP A 169 -15.25 -7.47 -10.51
CA ASP A 169 -13.87 -7.48 -11.00
C ASP A 169 -12.91 -8.22 -10.04
N SER A 170 -11.95 -8.92 -10.62
CA SER A 170 -10.80 -9.47 -9.90
C SER A 170 -9.94 -8.36 -9.30
N VAL A 171 -9.17 -8.69 -8.26
CA VAL A 171 -8.26 -7.75 -7.61
C VAL A 171 -7.28 -7.14 -8.60
N ASP A 172 -6.73 -7.95 -9.52
CA ASP A 172 -5.78 -7.47 -10.52
C ASP A 172 -6.44 -6.51 -11.52
N GLN A 173 -7.67 -6.77 -11.97
CA GLN A 173 -8.41 -5.83 -12.82
C GLN A 173 -8.66 -4.49 -12.11
N VAL A 174 -9.09 -4.52 -10.85
CA VAL A 174 -9.32 -3.30 -10.05
C VAL A 174 -8.02 -2.51 -9.85
N ILE A 175 -6.89 -3.20 -9.64
CA ILE A 175 -5.57 -2.55 -9.54
C ILE A 175 -5.24 -1.83 -10.85
N LYS A 176 -5.39 -2.49 -12.00
CA LYS A 176 -5.14 -1.89 -13.31
C LYS A 176 -6.02 -0.67 -13.57
N GLN A 177 -7.33 -0.80 -13.36
CA GLN A 177 -8.29 0.30 -13.50
C GLN A 177 -7.94 1.50 -12.59
N ARG A 178 -7.53 1.24 -11.33
CA ARG A 178 -7.14 2.30 -10.40
C ARG A 178 -5.81 2.95 -10.76
N ALA A 179 -4.88 2.19 -11.32
CA ALA A 179 -3.59 2.70 -11.79
C ALA A 179 -3.78 3.56 -13.04
N SER A 180 -4.56 3.10 -14.02
CA SER A 180 -4.85 3.86 -15.24
C SER A 180 -5.62 5.15 -14.93
N ALA A 181 -6.67 5.09 -14.10
CA ALA A 181 -7.40 6.28 -13.67
C ALA A 181 -6.52 7.29 -12.91
N HIS A 182 -5.55 6.80 -12.12
CA HIS A 182 -4.59 7.68 -11.46
C HIS A 182 -3.62 8.33 -12.45
N LEU A 183 -3.15 7.58 -13.45
CA LEU A 183 -2.28 8.08 -14.51
C LEU A 183 -2.97 9.18 -15.32
N THR A 184 -4.22 8.95 -15.77
CA THR A 184 -5.01 9.95 -16.51
C THR A 184 -5.18 11.21 -15.67
N ARG A 185 -5.57 11.08 -14.40
CA ARG A 185 -5.68 12.22 -13.49
C ARG A 185 -4.37 12.99 -13.28
N LEU A 186 -3.22 12.32 -13.35
CA LEU A 186 -1.91 12.96 -13.19
C LEU A 186 -1.52 13.73 -14.46
N ARG A 187 -1.88 13.22 -15.64
CA ARG A 187 -1.67 13.89 -16.93
C ARG A 187 -2.51 15.15 -17.06
N ASP A 188 -3.77 15.09 -16.62
CA ASP A 188 -4.71 16.21 -16.71
C ASP A 188 -4.57 17.19 -15.53
N HIS A 189 -3.54 17.03 -14.69
CA HIS A 189 -3.39 17.81 -13.48
C HIS A 189 -2.80 19.20 -13.78
N LEU A 190 -3.42 20.26 -13.24
CA LEU A 190 -2.99 21.65 -13.45
C LEU A 190 -1.56 21.94 -12.95
N ASN A 191 -1.12 21.23 -11.91
CA ASN A 191 0.23 21.38 -11.36
C ASN A 191 1.26 20.67 -12.23
N GLU A 192 2.15 21.45 -12.86
CA GLU A 192 3.28 20.95 -13.65
C GLU A 192 4.16 19.95 -12.88
N GLU A 193 4.39 20.17 -11.58
CA GLU A 193 5.19 19.26 -10.75
C GLU A 193 4.55 17.87 -10.61
N ALA A 194 3.21 17.79 -10.69
CA ALA A 194 2.52 16.51 -10.69
C ALA A 194 2.72 15.78 -12.02
N VAL A 195 2.67 16.50 -13.14
CA VAL A 195 2.92 15.95 -14.49
C VAL A 195 4.37 15.47 -14.60
N LYS A 196 5.33 16.21 -14.04
CA LYS A 196 6.75 15.81 -13.97
C LYS A 196 6.99 14.48 -13.25
N LEU A 197 6.06 14.02 -12.40
CA LEU A 197 6.16 12.67 -11.79
C LEU A 197 6.01 11.54 -12.82
N LEU A 198 5.45 11.82 -13.99
CA LEU A 198 5.35 10.88 -15.12
C LEU A 198 6.64 10.81 -15.94
N ASP A 199 7.54 11.76 -15.76
CA ASP A 199 8.81 11.76 -16.47
C ASP A 199 9.72 10.64 -15.90
N VAL A 200 10.02 9.66 -16.75
CA VAL A 200 10.82 8.48 -16.39
C VAL A 200 12.21 8.54 -17.02
N GLU A 201 12.54 9.57 -17.80
CA GLU A 201 13.74 9.62 -18.65
C GLU A 201 15.03 9.51 -17.82
N ASP A 202 15.09 10.16 -16.65
CA ASP A 202 16.27 10.16 -15.76
C ASP A 202 16.18 9.18 -14.58
N LEU A 203 15.16 8.31 -14.53
CA LEU A 203 14.98 7.42 -13.39
C LEU A 203 15.99 6.27 -13.42
N THR A 204 17.13 6.46 -12.74
CA THR A 204 18.09 5.39 -12.46
C THR A 204 17.41 4.21 -11.74
N ARG A 205 17.19 3.11 -12.48
CA ARG A 205 16.48 1.92 -12.00
C ARG A 205 17.37 1.09 -11.07
N ARG A 206 17.46 1.47 -9.79
CA ARG A 206 18.22 0.69 -8.79
C ARG A 206 17.50 -0.60 -8.38
N LEU A 207 16.17 -0.59 -8.29
CA LEU A 207 15.35 -1.76 -7.98
C LEU A 207 14.61 -2.21 -9.24
N LYS A 208 14.91 -3.43 -9.75
CA LYS A 208 14.20 -4.05 -10.88
C LYS A 208 12.83 -4.56 -10.42
N ARG A 209 11.82 -3.68 -10.39
CA ARG A 209 10.45 -4.03 -9.97
C ARG A 209 9.43 -3.27 -10.78
N THR A 210 8.25 -3.86 -10.87
CA THR A 210 7.07 -3.22 -11.44
C THR A 210 6.79 -1.93 -10.68
N LYS A 211 6.69 -0.81 -11.40
CA LYS A 211 6.35 0.51 -10.82
C LYS A 211 4.85 0.80 -10.93
N PRO A 212 4.31 1.75 -10.16
CA PRO A 212 2.90 2.12 -10.20
C PRO A 212 2.36 2.45 -11.60
N HIS A 213 3.15 3.13 -12.44
CA HIS A 213 2.75 3.46 -13.81
C HIS A 213 2.78 2.26 -14.77
N GLU A 214 3.51 1.20 -14.44
CA GLU A 214 3.57 -0.05 -15.22
C GLU A 214 2.40 -0.99 -14.88
N LEU A 215 1.54 -0.59 -13.94
CA LEU A 215 0.31 -1.33 -13.60
C LEU A 215 -0.87 -0.98 -14.51
N ALA A 216 -0.80 0.15 -15.23
CA ALA A 216 -1.86 0.63 -16.11
C ALA A 216 -1.98 -0.23 -17.38
#